data_AF-A0A519KTY4-F1
#
_entry.id   AF-A0A519KTY4-F1
#
_cell.length_a   1.000
_cell.length_b   1.000
_cell.length_c   1.000
_cell.angle_alpha   90.00
_cell.angle_beta   90.00
_cell.angle_gamma   90.00
#
_symmetry.space_group_name_H-M   'P 1'
#
loop_
_entity.id
_entity.type
_entity.pdbx_description
1 polymer ?
#
loop_
_entity_poly.entity_id
_entity_poly.type
_entity_poly.pdbx_seq_one_letter_code
_entity_poly.pdbx_strand_id
1 'polypeptide(L)'
;MGIFDKIFNKSDEKYNHEILTYQDFWNWFLTKEKEFYEVVKNRTHIEKDFFEVISPKLRQINDGYYFLAGMSDDSKVEFIVTAEGEIKNIVFVEELIEAAPIVENWKFTALKPEMNLDSGIKMDDYEFSTKNIFFYANEMENYPDEIDITFVYENLNDENKDS
;
A
#
# COMPACT_ATOMS: atom_id res chain seq x y z
N MET A 1 27.92 36.39 4.59
CA MET A 1 27.13 35.13 4.56
C MET A 1 27.99 34.08 3.90
N GLY A 2 28.13 32.96 4.59
CA GLY A 2 29.30 32.11 4.55
C GLY A 2 29.25 31.05 3.44
N ILE A 3 30.43 30.56 3.10
CA ILE A 3 30.68 29.51 2.10
C ILE A 3 29.94 28.19 2.44
N PHE A 4 29.43 28.05 3.67
CA PHE A 4 28.61 26.94 4.15
C PHE A 4 27.18 26.91 3.58
N ASP A 5 26.58 28.05 3.23
CA ASP A 5 25.24 28.10 2.63
C ASP A 5 25.20 27.43 1.24
N LYS A 6 26.33 27.43 0.53
CA LYS A 6 26.47 26.79 -0.80
C LYS A 6 26.62 25.27 -0.75
N ILE A 7 26.93 24.70 0.42
CA ILE A 7 27.12 23.25 0.57
C ILE A 7 25.80 22.59 1.00
N PHE A 8 24.99 23.27 1.81
CA PHE A 8 23.65 22.78 2.20
C PHE A 8 22.61 22.89 1.09
N ASN A 9 22.69 23.89 0.21
CA ASN A 9 21.71 24.03 -0.89
C ASN A 9 21.87 22.97 -2.00
N LYS A 10 23.01 22.28 -2.06
CA LYS A 10 23.31 21.28 -3.09
C LYS A 10 22.66 19.91 -2.83
N SER A 11 22.32 19.60 -1.57
CA SER A 11 21.55 18.38 -1.26
C SER A 11 20.08 18.56 -1.62
N ASP A 12 19.52 19.76 -1.41
CA ASP A 12 18.09 20.02 -1.61
C ASP A 12 17.72 20.16 -3.10
N GLU A 13 18.61 20.71 -3.94
CA GLU A 13 18.43 20.70 -5.40
C GLU A 13 18.51 19.29 -6.02
N LYS A 14 19.17 18.33 -5.35
CA LYS A 14 19.35 16.97 -5.88
C LYS A 14 18.09 16.10 -5.77
N TYR A 15 17.13 16.48 -4.91
CA TYR A 15 15.87 15.75 -4.70
C TYR A 15 14.65 16.40 -5.40
N ASN A 16 14.86 17.54 -6.05
CA ASN A 16 13.88 18.23 -6.91
C ASN A 16 13.98 17.81 -8.39
N HIS A 17 14.58 16.66 -8.68
CA HIS A 17 14.52 16.09 -10.02
C HIS A 17 13.13 15.50 -10.28
N GLU A 18 12.57 15.82 -11.44
CA GLU A 18 11.35 15.18 -11.93
C GLU A 18 11.59 13.68 -12.10
N ILE A 19 10.67 12.86 -11.62
CA ILE A 19 10.72 11.41 -11.82
C ILE A 19 9.99 11.10 -13.11
N LEU A 20 10.75 10.95 -14.19
CA LEU A 20 10.20 10.75 -15.54
C LEU A 20 10.28 9.28 -15.99
N THR A 21 11.10 8.46 -15.33
CA THR A 21 11.29 7.05 -15.66
C THR A 21 11.22 6.16 -14.42
N TYR A 22 11.02 4.85 -14.62
CA TYR A 22 11.07 3.86 -13.54
C TYR A 22 12.43 3.87 -12.82
N GLN A 23 13.52 4.05 -13.58
CA GLN A 23 14.86 4.11 -13.00
C GLN A 23 15.03 5.34 -12.10
N ASP A 24 14.45 6.49 -12.47
CA ASP A 24 14.49 7.69 -11.63
C ASP A 24 13.77 7.47 -10.31
N PHE A 25 12.62 6.79 -10.34
CA PHE A 25 11.87 6.46 -9.13
C PHE A 25 12.67 5.54 -8.22
N TRP A 26 13.23 4.46 -8.76
CA TRP A 26 13.99 3.52 -7.95
C TRP A 26 15.30 4.11 -7.42
N ASN A 27 15.99 4.92 -8.22
CA ASN A 27 17.18 5.64 -7.76
C ASN A 27 16.84 6.59 -6.61
N TRP A 28 15.70 7.29 -6.69
CA TRP A 28 15.20 8.12 -5.61
C TRP A 28 14.81 7.28 -4.37
N PHE A 29 14.07 6.17 -4.57
CA PHE A 29 13.65 5.26 -3.50
C PHE A 29 14.85 4.74 -2.70
N LEU A 30 15.94 4.35 -3.37
CA LEU A 30 17.17 3.90 -2.73
C LEU A 30 17.82 4.95 -1.80
N THR A 31 17.59 6.24 -2.04
CA THR A 31 18.06 7.29 -1.13
C THR A 31 17.26 7.38 0.18
N LYS A 32 16.06 6.79 0.19
CA LYS A 32 15.08 6.83 1.29
C LYS A 32 14.82 5.47 1.93
N GLU A 33 15.29 4.38 1.33
CA GLU A 33 14.93 3.00 1.72
C GLU A 33 15.10 2.72 3.22
N LYS A 34 16.18 3.21 3.86
CA LYS A 34 16.41 2.97 5.30
C LYS A 34 15.40 3.70 6.17
N GLU A 35 15.08 4.94 5.82
CA GLU A 35 14.09 5.77 6.52
C GLU A 35 12.71 5.13 6.40
N PHE A 36 12.33 4.77 5.17
CA PHE A 36 11.09 4.07 4.90
C PHE A 36 10.98 2.72 5.61
N TYR A 37 12.07 1.96 5.67
CA TYR A 37 12.09 0.67 6.35
C TYR A 37 11.76 0.84 7.83
N GLU A 38 12.40 1.78 8.52
CA GLU A 38 12.13 2.06 9.93
C GLU A 38 10.72 2.60 10.17
N VAL A 39 10.20 3.45 9.28
CA VAL A 39 8.83 3.97 9.36
C VAL A 39 7.81 2.83 9.27
N VAL A 40 7.94 1.95 8.27
CA VAL A 40 7.01 0.83 8.06
C VAL A 40 7.13 -0.22 9.16
N LYS A 41 8.35 -0.59 9.54
CA LYS A 41 8.61 -1.58 10.59
C LYS A 41 8.04 -1.16 11.94
N ASN A 42 8.24 0.11 12.33
CA ASN A 42 7.81 0.60 13.63
C ASN A 42 6.38 1.15 13.61
N ARG A 43 5.73 1.24 12.43
CA ARG A 43 4.39 1.83 12.22
C ARG A 43 4.26 3.25 12.76
N THR A 44 5.35 4.03 12.70
CA THR A 44 5.42 5.38 13.27
C THR A 44 5.13 6.41 12.20
N HIS A 45 4.05 7.18 12.33
CA HIS A 45 3.66 8.24 11.39
C HIS A 45 3.68 7.82 9.90
N ILE A 46 3.31 6.57 9.61
CA ILE A 46 3.41 5.96 8.28
C ILE A 46 2.73 6.78 7.18
N GLU A 47 1.63 7.45 7.50
CA GLU A 47 0.95 8.35 6.57
C GLU A 47 1.88 9.46 6.08
N LYS A 48 2.43 10.23 7.02
CA LYS A 48 3.25 11.40 6.74
C LYS A 48 4.64 11.04 6.21
N ASP A 49 5.28 10.08 6.84
CA ASP A 49 6.70 9.81 6.62
C ASP A 49 6.94 8.75 5.52
N PHE A 50 5.87 8.11 5.01
CA PHE A 50 5.94 7.14 3.92
C PHE A 50 4.92 7.42 2.80
N PHE A 51 3.61 7.38 3.09
CA PHE A 51 2.57 7.49 2.05
C PHE A 51 2.55 8.86 1.37
N GLU A 52 2.58 9.95 2.12
CA GLU A 52 2.61 11.32 1.59
C GLU A 52 3.90 11.61 0.80
N VAL A 53 4.99 10.88 1.08
CA VAL A 53 6.29 11.05 0.41
C VAL A 53 6.33 10.28 -0.92
N ILE A 54 5.90 9.02 -0.95
CA ILE A 54 5.93 8.18 -2.16
C ILE A 54 4.83 8.56 -3.16
N SER A 55 3.62 8.86 -2.68
CA SER A 55 2.47 9.14 -3.54
C SER A 55 2.74 10.17 -4.65
N PRO A 56 3.27 11.38 -4.36
CA PRO A 56 3.56 12.35 -5.42
C PRO A 56 4.65 11.89 -6.38
N LYS A 57 5.59 11.04 -5.94
CA LYS A 57 6.67 10.52 -6.77
C LYS A 57 6.19 9.44 -7.75
N LEU A 58 5.29 8.56 -7.32
CA LEU A 58 4.65 7.59 -8.21
C LEU A 58 3.74 8.29 -9.24
N ARG A 59 2.97 9.30 -8.82
CA ARG A 59 2.09 10.08 -9.71
C ARG A 59 2.83 10.80 -10.83
N GLN A 60 4.10 11.17 -10.63
CA GLN A 60 4.91 11.76 -11.71
C GLN A 60 5.15 10.79 -12.88
N ILE A 61 5.12 9.47 -12.62
CA ILE A 61 5.24 8.45 -13.65
C ILE A 61 3.87 8.10 -14.23
N ASN A 62 2.91 7.79 -13.36
CA ASN A 62 1.56 7.41 -13.75
C ASN A 62 0.58 7.62 -12.58
N ASP A 63 -0.53 8.32 -12.83
CA ASP A 63 -1.60 8.52 -11.85
C ASP A 63 -2.41 7.24 -11.54
N GLY A 64 -2.21 6.19 -12.32
CA GLY A 64 -2.86 4.89 -12.18
C GLY A 64 -2.25 3.96 -11.12
N TYR A 65 -1.26 4.41 -10.36
CA TYR A 65 -0.61 3.63 -9.32
C TYR A 65 -1.23 3.85 -7.95
N TYR A 66 -1.60 2.74 -7.32
CA TYR A 66 -1.94 2.65 -5.90
C TYR A 66 -0.94 1.73 -5.23
N PHE A 67 -0.81 1.79 -3.91
CA PHE A 67 0.18 0.97 -3.23
C PHE A 67 -0.15 0.68 -1.78
N LEU A 68 0.44 -0.41 -1.28
CA LEU A 68 0.40 -0.85 0.10
C LEU A 68 1.83 -1.06 0.60
N ALA A 69 2.03 -0.90 1.90
CA ALA A 69 3.29 -1.26 2.55
C ALA A 69 3.04 -1.92 3.89
N GLY A 70 3.87 -2.90 4.23
CA GLY A 70 3.79 -3.62 5.50
C GLY A 70 4.95 -4.58 5.67
N MET A 71 5.05 -5.21 6.83
CA MET A 71 6.04 -6.27 7.05
C MET A 71 5.55 -7.58 6.40
N SER A 72 6.33 -8.19 5.51
CA SER A 72 6.05 -9.54 5.00
C SER A 72 6.54 -10.64 5.95
N ASP A 73 7.55 -10.32 6.76
CA ASP A 73 8.09 -11.13 7.85
C ASP A 73 8.77 -10.21 8.87
N ASP A 74 9.44 -10.77 9.89
CA ASP A 74 10.09 -9.99 10.97
C ASP A 74 11.24 -9.06 10.50
N SER A 75 11.73 -9.26 9.28
CA SER A 75 12.93 -8.61 8.73
C SER A 75 12.74 -7.89 7.40
N LYS A 76 11.63 -8.15 6.68
CA LYS A 76 11.39 -7.59 5.35
C LYS A 76 10.13 -6.74 5.31
N VAL A 77 10.30 -5.53 4.78
CA VAL A 77 9.19 -4.70 4.35
C VAL A 77 8.78 -5.10 2.94
N GLU A 78 7.50 -5.30 2.72
CA GLU A 78 6.90 -5.45 1.40
C GLU A 78 6.25 -4.15 0.97
N PHE A 79 6.57 -3.73 -0.26
CA PHE A 79 5.94 -2.64 -0.97
C PHE A 79 5.24 -3.20 -2.19
N ILE A 80 3.91 -3.10 -2.19
CA ILE A 80 3.04 -3.62 -3.23
C ILE A 80 2.51 -2.44 -4.03
N VAL A 81 2.69 -2.45 -5.35
CA VAL A 81 2.03 -1.49 -6.24
C VAL A 81 0.88 -2.21 -6.95
N THR A 82 -0.27 -1.56 -7.07
CA THR A 82 -1.50 -2.14 -7.65
C THR A 82 -2.21 -1.14 -8.56
N ALA A 83 -3.08 -1.67 -9.41
CA ALA A 83 -3.90 -0.92 -10.35
C ALA A 83 -5.36 -0.72 -9.87
N GLU A 84 -5.73 -1.22 -8.68
CA GLU A 84 -7.10 -1.15 -8.12
C GLU A 84 -8.20 -1.57 -9.13
N GLY A 85 -7.93 -2.58 -9.94
CA GLY A 85 -8.87 -3.11 -10.94
C GLY A 85 -8.87 -2.39 -12.29
N GLU A 86 -8.10 -1.31 -12.46
CA GLU A 86 -7.95 -0.63 -13.75
C GLU A 86 -7.04 -1.42 -14.70
N ILE A 87 -7.64 -2.24 -15.56
CA ILE A 87 -6.93 -3.18 -16.46
C ILE A 87 -5.83 -2.50 -17.27
N LYS A 88 -6.07 -1.28 -17.78
CA LYS A 88 -5.11 -0.50 -18.57
C LYS A 88 -3.83 -0.16 -17.82
N ASN A 89 -3.86 -0.18 -16.49
CA ASN A 89 -2.73 0.18 -15.63
C ASN A 89 -1.90 -1.03 -15.20
N ILE A 90 -2.39 -2.27 -15.40
CA ILE A 90 -1.73 -3.51 -14.97
C ILE A 90 -0.30 -3.60 -15.53
N VAL A 91 -0.14 -3.40 -16.84
CA VAL A 91 1.17 -3.50 -17.50
C VAL A 91 2.19 -2.52 -16.90
N PHE A 92 1.77 -1.30 -16.58
CA PHE A 92 2.68 -0.29 -16.02
C PHE A 92 3.10 -0.63 -14.59
N VAL A 93 2.22 -1.26 -13.81
CA VAL A 93 2.56 -1.75 -12.46
C VAL A 93 3.60 -2.86 -12.55
N GLU A 94 3.41 -3.81 -13.47
CA GLU A 94 4.34 -4.90 -13.70
C GLU A 94 5.72 -4.38 -14.14
N GLU A 95 5.76 -3.48 -15.12
CA GLU A 95 7.00 -2.88 -15.63
C GLU A 95 7.73 -2.06 -14.55
N LEU A 96 7.01 -1.31 -13.71
CA LEU A 96 7.60 -0.56 -12.60
C LEU A 96 8.31 -1.49 -11.62
N ILE A 97 7.65 -2.58 -11.20
CA ILE A 97 8.22 -3.53 -10.25
C ILE A 97 9.33 -4.38 -10.89
N GLU A 98 9.22 -4.74 -12.17
CA GLU A 98 10.29 -5.43 -12.89
C GLU A 98 11.58 -4.61 -12.94
N ALA A 99 11.46 -3.28 -13.02
CA ALA A 99 12.59 -2.36 -12.96
C ALA A 99 13.18 -2.17 -11.53
N ALA A 100 12.59 -2.79 -10.50
CA ALA A 100 12.99 -2.58 -9.12
C ALA A 100 14.40 -3.15 -8.81
N PRO A 101 15.22 -2.43 -8.04
CA PRO A 101 16.51 -2.92 -7.59
C PRO A 101 16.33 -4.00 -6.52
N ILE A 102 17.30 -4.89 -6.39
CA ILE A 102 17.37 -5.84 -5.27
C ILE A 102 17.86 -5.09 -4.03
N VAL A 103 17.05 -5.08 -2.98
CA VAL A 103 17.38 -4.50 -1.68
C VAL A 103 17.08 -5.52 -0.59
N GLU A 104 18.07 -5.84 0.25
CA GLU A 104 18.07 -7.00 1.16
C GLU A 104 16.80 -7.11 2.03
N ASN A 105 16.36 -5.98 2.60
CA ASN A 105 15.25 -5.90 3.54
C ASN A 105 13.92 -5.49 2.88
N TRP A 106 13.86 -5.48 1.55
CA TRP A 106 12.66 -5.11 0.81
C TRP A 106 12.19 -6.23 -0.12
N LYS A 107 10.87 -6.35 -0.21
CA LYS A 107 10.17 -7.13 -1.21
C LYS A 107 9.30 -6.19 -2.03
N PHE A 108 9.49 -6.19 -3.35
CA PHE A 108 8.68 -5.40 -4.27
C PHE A 108 7.74 -6.34 -5.01
N THR A 109 6.44 -6.06 -4.96
CA THR A 109 5.40 -6.93 -5.52
C THR A 109 4.50 -6.15 -6.45
N ALA A 110 4.33 -6.65 -7.67
CA ALA A 110 3.35 -6.14 -8.62
C ALA A 110 2.01 -6.79 -8.37
N LEU A 111 0.98 -5.94 -8.36
CA LEU A 111 -0.42 -6.29 -8.13
C LEU A 111 -0.64 -6.85 -6.73
N LYS A 112 -1.78 -6.53 -6.12
CA LYS A 112 -2.11 -7.08 -4.81
C LYS A 112 -2.34 -8.59 -4.95
N PRO A 113 -1.52 -9.45 -4.33
CA PRO A 113 -1.70 -10.90 -4.42
C PRO A 113 -2.94 -11.31 -3.63
N GLU A 114 -3.41 -12.54 -3.84
CA GLU A 114 -4.40 -13.13 -2.95
C GLU A 114 -3.84 -13.12 -1.52
N MET A 115 -4.62 -12.58 -0.59
CA MET A 115 -4.28 -12.66 0.81
C MET A 115 -4.96 -13.89 1.38
N ASN A 116 -4.18 -14.73 2.06
CA ASN A 116 -4.74 -15.89 2.73
C ASN A 116 -5.67 -15.38 3.85
N LEU A 117 -6.96 -15.76 3.83
CA LEU A 117 -7.98 -15.27 4.75
C LEU A 117 -7.92 -15.95 6.13
N ASP A 118 -6.81 -16.62 6.45
CA ASP A 118 -6.54 -17.19 7.77
C ASP A 118 -6.42 -16.11 8.86
N SER A 119 -6.17 -14.86 8.49
CA SER A 119 -6.11 -13.70 9.38
C SER A 119 -7.45 -12.96 9.46
N GLY A 120 -7.85 -12.59 10.69
CA GLY A 120 -9.02 -11.76 10.98
C GLY A 120 -8.65 -10.30 11.27
N ILE A 121 -9.68 -9.45 11.38
CA ILE A 121 -9.59 -8.05 11.81
C ILE A 121 -10.01 -7.97 13.27
N LYS A 122 -9.26 -7.23 14.08
CA LYS A 122 -9.67 -6.88 15.45
C LYS A 122 -10.03 -5.40 15.52
N MET A 123 -11.22 -5.09 16.01
CA MET A 123 -11.71 -3.73 16.22
C MET A 123 -12.25 -3.64 17.65
N ASP A 124 -11.60 -2.84 18.49
CA ASP A 124 -11.83 -2.81 19.93
C ASP A 124 -11.78 -4.23 20.55
N ASP A 125 -12.87 -4.66 21.17
CA ASP A 125 -13.02 -5.97 21.79
C ASP A 125 -13.60 -7.04 20.82
N TYR A 126 -13.86 -6.67 19.57
CA TYR A 126 -14.41 -7.56 18.56
C TYR A 126 -13.33 -8.12 17.65
N GLU A 127 -13.46 -9.41 17.34
CA GLU A 127 -12.62 -10.12 16.38
C GLU A 127 -13.49 -10.65 15.25
N PHE A 128 -13.11 -10.35 14.02
CA PHE A 128 -13.82 -10.67 12.80
C PHE A 128 -12.94 -11.54 11.93
N SER A 129 -13.36 -12.78 11.65
CA SER A 129 -12.58 -13.73 10.85
C SER A 129 -13.48 -14.63 10.02
N THR A 130 -12.87 -15.43 9.15
CA THR A 130 -13.54 -16.49 8.40
C THR A 130 -14.26 -17.53 9.26
N LYS A 131 -14.02 -17.54 10.58
CA LYS A 131 -14.67 -18.46 11.53
C LYS A 131 -16.00 -17.95 12.08
N ASN A 132 -16.22 -16.63 12.11
CA ASN A 132 -17.37 -16.02 12.78
C ASN A 132 -18.10 -14.97 11.92
N ILE A 133 -17.61 -14.68 10.72
CA ILE A 133 -18.36 -13.96 9.68
C ILE A 133 -18.84 -14.97 8.63
N PHE A 134 -20.12 -14.93 8.37
CA PHE A 134 -20.79 -15.67 7.30
C PHE A 134 -21.47 -14.68 6.36
N PHE A 135 -21.82 -15.13 5.16
CA PHE A 135 -22.65 -14.33 4.26
C PHE A 135 -23.64 -15.20 3.50
N TYR A 136 -24.72 -14.58 3.03
CA TYR A 136 -25.65 -15.17 2.07
C TYR A 136 -26.03 -14.13 1.02
N ALA A 137 -26.35 -14.59 -0.18
CA ALA A 137 -26.84 -13.74 -1.25
C ALA A 137 -28.34 -13.45 -1.08
N ASN A 138 -28.73 -12.20 -1.35
CA ASN A 138 -30.12 -11.79 -1.43
C ASN A 138 -30.55 -11.89 -2.89
N GLU A 139 -31.33 -12.91 -3.25
CA GLU A 139 -31.79 -13.08 -4.64
C GLU A 139 -32.90 -12.08 -4.96
N MET A 140 -32.65 -11.19 -5.93
CA MET A 140 -33.61 -10.21 -6.41
C MET A 140 -34.09 -10.58 -7.82
N GLU A 141 -35.29 -11.14 -7.95
CA GLU A 141 -35.83 -11.63 -9.24
C GLU A 141 -35.85 -10.55 -10.34
N ASN A 142 -36.10 -9.29 -9.96
CA ASN A 142 -36.14 -8.16 -10.89
C ASN A 142 -34.76 -7.59 -11.25
N TYR A 143 -33.70 -7.98 -10.53
CA TYR A 143 -32.33 -7.46 -10.67
C TYR A 143 -31.32 -8.62 -10.60
N PRO A 144 -31.38 -9.58 -11.54
CA PRO A 144 -30.55 -10.78 -11.51
C PRO A 144 -29.06 -10.53 -11.73
N ASP A 145 -28.70 -9.33 -12.18
CA ASP A 145 -27.34 -8.84 -12.40
C ASP A 145 -26.78 -8.01 -11.23
N GLU A 146 -27.59 -7.69 -10.24
CA GLU A 146 -27.14 -6.99 -9.03
C GLU A 146 -26.59 -7.97 -8.00
N ILE A 147 -25.44 -7.61 -7.42
CA ILE A 147 -24.83 -8.36 -6.31
C ILE A 147 -25.35 -7.75 -5.00
N ASP A 148 -26.26 -8.45 -4.34
CA ASP A 148 -26.72 -8.13 -2.99
C ASP A 148 -26.37 -9.27 -2.03
N ILE A 149 -25.63 -8.96 -0.96
CA ILE A 149 -25.16 -9.92 0.04
C ILE A 149 -25.36 -9.35 1.44
N THR A 150 -25.80 -10.23 2.36
CA THR A 150 -25.88 -9.92 3.78
C THR A 150 -24.76 -10.63 4.52
N PHE A 151 -23.98 -9.88 5.29
CA PHE A 151 -23.00 -10.44 6.23
C PHE A 151 -23.63 -10.68 7.60
N VAL A 152 -23.30 -11.81 8.21
CA VAL A 152 -23.76 -12.21 9.54
C VAL A 152 -22.54 -12.42 10.41
N TYR A 153 -22.49 -11.70 11.53
CA TYR A 153 -21.49 -11.91 12.57
C TYR A 153 -22.10 -12.79 13.67
N GLU A 154 -21.46 -13.92 13.97
CA GLU A 154 -21.96 -14.92 14.91
C GLU A 154 -22.26 -14.34 16.31
N ASN A 155 -21.48 -13.36 16.76
CA ASN A 155 -21.65 -12.74 18.08
C ASN A 155 -22.45 -11.43 18.06
N LEU A 156 -23.15 -11.11 16.97
CA LEU A 156 -24.04 -9.94 16.92
C LEU A 156 -25.24 -10.14 17.87
N ASN A 157 -25.50 -9.15 18.71
CA ASN A 157 -26.59 -9.13 19.69
C ASN A 157 -27.12 -7.70 19.89
N ASP A 158 -28.20 -7.55 20.66
CA ASP A 158 -28.85 -6.24 20.85
C ASP A 158 -27.95 -5.20 21.53
N GLU A 159 -26.94 -5.62 22.30
CA GLU A 159 -26.02 -4.73 22.98
C GLU A 159 -24.95 -4.15 22.04
N ASN A 160 -24.57 -4.89 20.98
CA ASN A 160 -23.50 -4.51 20.06
C ASN A 160 -23.93 -4.11 18.65
N LYS A 161 -25.24 -4.11 18.38
CA LYS A 161 -25.79 -3.81 17.05
C LYS A 161 -25.53 -2.38 16.55
N ASP A 162 -25.42 -1.43 17.47
CA ASP A 162 -25.22 0.00 17.18
C ASP A 162 -23.80 0.48 17.54
N SER A 163 -22.86 -0.44 17.83
CA SER A 163 -21.47 -0.13 18.18
C SER A 163 -20.60 0.15 16.96
#